data_AF-A0A7W0W1K1-F1
#
_entry.id   AF-A0A7W0W1K1-F1
#
_cell.length_a   1.000
_cell.length_b   1.000
_cell.length_c   1.000
_cell.angle_alpha   90.00
_cell.angle_beta   90.00
_cell.angle_gamma   90.00
#
_symmetry.space_group_name_H-M   'P 1'
#
loop_
_entity.id
_entity.type
_entity.pdbx_description
1 polymer ?
#
loop_
_entity_poly.entity_id
_entity_poly.type
_entity_poly.pdbx_seq_one_letter_code
_entity_poly.pdbx_strand_id
1 'polypeptide(L)' 'MSFIWPSRKDRPNIFGIINVTPNSFSDGGNFFSPDAAVAQAGRLIA' A
#
# COMPACT_ATOMS: atom_id res chain seq x y z
N MET A 1 -29.43 -22.09 9.23
CA MET A 1 -28.22 -21.95 8.39
C MET A 1 -27.17 -21.15 9.17
N SER A 2 -26.02 -21.74 9.48
CA SER A 2 -24.89 -21.02 10.08
C SER A 2 -23.99 -20.51 8.96
N PHE A 3 -23.83 -19.20 8.83
CA PHE A 3 -22.80 -18.60 7.97
C PHE A 3 -21.45 -18.76 8.67
N ILE A 4 -20.55 -19.54 8.06
CA ILE A 4 -19.15 -19.59 8.48
C ILE A 4 -18.45 -18.42 7.81
N TRP A 5 -18.03 -17.45 8.61
CA TRP A 5 -17.20 -16.35 8.11
C TRP A 5 -15.77 -16.83 7.93
N PRO A 6 -15.10 -16.49 6.80
CA PRO A 6 -13.71 -16.86 6.58
C PRO A 6 -12.83 -16.29 7.69
N SER A 7 -11.93 -17.14 8.20
CA SER A 7 -10.98 -16.76 9.23
C SER A 7 -10.01 -15.71 8.67
N ARG A 8 -9.27 -15.02 9.54
CA ARG A 8 -8.28 -14.02 9.10
C ARG A 8 -7.23 -14.60 8.16
N LYS A 9 -6.93 -15.89 8.24
CA LYS A 9 -5.98 -16.59 7.36
C LYS A 9 -6.51 -16.85 5.96
N ASP A 10 -7.84 -16.86 5.81
CA ASP A 10 -8.52 -17.15 4.54
C ASP A 10 -8.78 -15.88 3.72
N ARG A 11 -8.39 -14.71 4.24
CA ARG A 11 -8.54 -13.43 3.56
C ARG A 11 -7.27 -13.09 2.76
N PRO A 12 -7.41 -12.46 1.59
CA PRO A 12 -6.25 -12.01 0.82
C PRO A 12 -5.46 -10.96 1.60
N ASN A 13 -4.14 -11.01 1.46
CA ASN A 13 -3.27 -9.96 1.97
C ASN A 13 -3.24 -8.79 0.97
N ILE A 14 -3.30 -7.57 1.49
CA ILE A 14 -3.13 -6.36 0.69
C ILE A 14 -1.70 -5.86 0.89
N PHE A 15 -1.02 -5.54 -0.21
CA PHE A 15 0.32 -4.98 -0.19
C PHE A 15 0.29 -3.59 -0.85
N GLY A 16 0.68 -2.57 -0.08
CA GLY A 16 0.84 -1.22 -0.61
C GLY A 16 2.19 -1.07 -1.33
N ILE A 17 2.19 -0.47 -2.51
CA ILE A 17 3.38 -0.22 -3.32
C ILE A 17 3.77 1.26 -3.21
N ILE A 18 5.07 1.53 -3.06
CA ILE A 18 5.64 2.87 -3.14
C ILE A 18 6.73 2.84 -4.21
N ASN A 19 6.48 3.48 -5.35
CA ASN A 19 7.48 3.65 -6.39
C ASN A 19 8.29 4.91 -6.10
N VAL A 20 9.62 4.76 -5.97
CA VAL A 20 10.54 5.85 -5.68
C VAL A 20 11.39 6.12 -6.92
N THR A 21 10.73 6.57 -7.99
CA THR A 21 11.37 6.90 -9.27
C THR A 21 10.85 8.25 -9.79
N PRO A 22 11.72 9.09 -10.40
CA PRO A 22 11.34 10.46 -10.75
C PRO A 22 10.23 10.57 -11.81
N ASN A 23 10.05 9.55 -12.64
CA ASN A 23 9.17 9.55 -13.80
C ASN A 23 8.10 8.45 -13.74
N SER A 24 7.69 8.07 -12.53
CA SER A 24 6.62 7.08 -12.33
C SER A 24 5.37 7.45 -13.13
N PHE A 25 4.86 6.50 -13.92
CA PHE A 25 3.68 6.72 -14.77
C PHE A 25 2.42 7.07 -13.95
N SER A 26 2.29 6.51 -12.74
CA SER A 26 1.08 6.65 -11.93
C SER A 26 1.12 7.80 -10.95
N ASP A 27 2.29 8.07 -10.35
CA ASP A 27 2.43 9.07 -9.28
C ASP A 27 3.27 10.28 -9.69
N GLY A 28 3.84 10.29 -10.90
CA GLY A 28 4.59 11.43 -11.43
C GLY A 28 5.87 11.77 -10.65
N GLY A 29 6.38 10.85 -9.81
CA GLY A 29 7.53 11.09 -8.96
C GLY A 29 7.20 11.76 -7.63
N ASN A 30 5.92 11.81 -7.22
CA ASN A 30 5.48 12.42 -5.95
C ASN A 30 6.18 11.85 -4.71
N PHE A 31 6.70 10.62 -4.80
CA PHE A 31 7.39 9.94 -3.70
C PHE A 31 8.90 9.82 -3.93
N PHE A 32 9.48 10.62 -4.82
CA PHE A 32 10.90 10.51 -5.16
C PHE A 32 11.83 10.92 -4.02
N SER A 33 11.44 11.88 -3.17
CA SER A 33 12.23 12.21 -1.98
C SER A 33 12.02 11.17 -0.87
N PRO A 34 13.07 10.85 -0.07
CA PRO A 34 12.93 9.92 1.05
C PRO A 34 11.81 10.27 2.01
N ASP A 35 11.66 11.55 2.36
CA ASP A 35 10.63 12.03 3.29
C ASP A 35 9.21 11.81 2.73
N ALA A 36 9.02 12.04 1.42
CA ALA A 36 7.73 11.82 0.78
C ALA A 36 7.38 10.32 0.69
N ALA A 37 8.37 9.46 0.43
CA ALA A 37 8.20 8.01 0.43
C ALA A 37 7.82 7.48 1.82
N VAL A 38 8.50 7.94 2.87
CA VAL A 38 8.20 7.55 4.26
C VAL A 38 6.81 8.04 4.67
N ALA A 39 6.43 9.26 4.32
CA ALA A 39 5.08 9.76 4.58
C ALA A 39 3.99 8.93 3.88
N GLN A 40 4.24 8.47 2.65
CA GLN A 40 3.34 7.56 1.95
C GLN A 40 3.27 6.19 2.61
N ALA A 41 4.39 5.66 3.11
CA ALA A 41 4.40 4.41 3.88
C ALA A 41 3.52 4.51 5.13
N GLY A 42 3.58 5.65 5.84
CA GLY A 42 2.69 5.94 6.97
C GLY A 42 1.21 5.89 6.59
N ARG A 43 0.84 6.36 5.39
CA ARG A 43 -0.54 6.29 4.89
C ARG A 43 -0.99 4.88 4.51
N LEU A 44 -0.08 4.00 4.11
CA LEU A 44 -0.42 2.62 3.70
C LEU A 44 -0.67 1.67 4.87
N ILE A 45 -0.17 2.01 6.05
CA ILE A 45 -0.34 1.19 7.27
C ILE A 45 -1.41 1.71 8.23
N ALA A 46 -1.98 2.89 7.94
CA ALA A 46 -2.99 3.58 8.73
C ALA A 46 -4.40 3.03 8.52
#